data_AF-A0A9Q8WK92-F1
#
_entry.id   AF-A0A9Q8WK92-F1
#
_cell.length_a   1.000
_cell.length_b   1.000
_cell.length_c   1.000
_cell.angle_alpha   90.00
_cell.angle_beta   90.00
_cell.angle_gamma   90.00
#
_symmetry.space_group_name_H-M   'P 1'
#
loop_
_entity.id
_entity.type
_entity.pdbx_description
1 polymer ?
#
loop_
_entity_poly.entity_id
_entity_poly.type
_entity_poly.pdbx_seq_one_letter_code
_entity_poly.pdbx_strand_id
1 'polypeptide(L)'
;MFNLAKTLTAGLALVGLAASTPVSLDKRLPGRVVRAGDPVVIDPTGNYIRVSFMNDDTLIGGYAAKEGSTSILRVVRSTDGAQSWQRIGEVFRGERATHDIDNAMPIQLPGGRILYAYRNHDRTGAEGHYTYFRISVSYSDDGGATFKYLSTVEEHVPNGVNGLWEPYLRLARDGTLQCYYSAENSADDQDNFMKYSKDGGQTWSAWIPVSGGDRLSRDGMVGVAPIGNEGDLIAVFEHTREGRFNVDYVLSHDDGYTWGERGSLYTARNGRMSGAPQVYNVWGTLVASFMTNEDVEGADGYNFGEMKVITSVDHGKTWSGSVVTGPAQAHWPGLFNRDPTHFLALYSREGVGAISQLYELVN
;
A
#
# COMPACT_ATOMS: atom_id res chain seq x y z
N MET A 1 -6.02 60.11 -48.34
CA MET A 1 -6.17 60.58 -46.95
C MET A 1 -7.37 59.82 -46.38
N PHE A 2 -7.15 58.70 -45.67
CA PHE A 2 -7.10 58.59 -44.19
C PHE A 2 -8.40 59.12 -43.55
N ASN A 3 -9.13 58.43 -42.67
CA ASN A 3 -8.97 57.13 -42.01
C ASN A 3 -10.35 56.76 -41.41
N LEU A 4 -10.73 55.48 -41.42
CA LEU A 4 -11.99 54.98 -40.85
C LEU A 4 -11.70 54.52 -39.41
N ALA A 5 -12.15 55.27 -38.40
CA ALA A 5 -12.04 54.85 -37.00
C ALA A 5 -13.33 54.14 -36.56
N LYS A 6 -13.31 52.80 -36.56
CA LYS A 6 -14.28 51.97 -35.83
C LYS A 6 -13.77 51.80 -34.40
N THR A 7 -14.47 52.38 -33.44
CA THR A 7 -14.24 52.14 -32.01
C THR A 7 -14.87 50.80 -31.65
N LEU A 8 -14.04 49.77 -31.47
CA LEU A 8 -14.45 48.47 -30.95
C LEU A 8 -14.47 48.55 -29.41
N THR A 9 -15.65 48.58 -28.80
CA THR A 9 -15.78 48.46 -27.35
C THR A 9 -15.74 46.97 -27.00
N ALA A 10 -14.60 46.49 -26.52
CA ALA A 10 -14.47 45.13 -26.00
C ALA A 10 -15.21 45.05 -24.65
N GLY A 11 -16.38 44.41 -24.64
CA GLY A 11 -17.05 44.02 -23.41
C GLY A 11 -16.26 42.88 -22.75
N LEU A 12 -15.58 43.18 -21.65
CA LEU A 12 -14.94 42.19 -20.80
C LEU A 12 -16.04 41.43 -20.06
N ALA A 13 -16.43 40.25 -20.54
CA ALA A 13 -17.28 39.34 -19.80
C ALA A 13 -16.44 38.76 -18.64
N LEU A 14 -16.58 39.32 -17.44
CA LEU A 14 -16.14 38.64 -16.22
C LEU A 14 -17.02 37.39 -16.05
N VAL A 15 -16.51 36.24 -16.48
CA VAL A 15 -17.02 34.95 -16.04
C VAL A 15 -16.69 34.86 -14.55
N GLY A 16 -17.71 35.01 -13.72
CA GLY A 16 -17.59 34.77 -12.29
C GLY A 16 -17.23 33.30 -12.09
N LEU A 17 -15.95 33.03 -11.81
CA LEU A 17 -15.54 31.81 -11.13
C LEU A 17 -16.30 31.79 -9.81
N ALA A 18 -17.31 30.92 -9.70
CA ALA A 18 -17.90 30.61 -8.42
C ALA A 18 -16.76 30.06 -7.54
N ALA A 19 -16.23 30.91 -6.66
CA ALA A 19 -15.36 30.46 -5.60
C ALA A 19 -16.14 29.42 -4.82
N SER A 20 -15.72 28.16 -4.90
CA SER A 20 -16.20 27.13 -3.99
C SER A 20 -15.91 27.65 -2.59
N THR A 21 -16.96 27.89 -1.81
CA THR A 21 -16.81 28.14 -0.39
C THR A 21 -16.01 26.98 0.20
N PRO A 22 -14.90 27.23 0.92
CA PRO A 22 -14.20 26.16 1.59
C PRO A 22 -15.21 25.44 2.48
N VAL A 23 -15.37 24.13 2.27
CA VAL A 23 -16.19 23.28 3.11
C VAL A 23 -15.67 23.47 4.54
N SER A 24 -16.56 23.91 5.44
CA SER A 24 -16.27 24.00 6.87
C SER A 24 -15.63 22.69 7.33
N LEU A 25 -14.42 22.76 7.88
CA LEU A 25 -13.81 21.70 8.67
C LEU A 25 -14.50 21.65 10.03
N ASP A 26 -15.81 21.44 10.04
CA ASP A 26 -16.46 21.00 11.27
C ASP A 26 -15.79 19.69 11.66
N LYS A 27 -15.56 19.49 12.97
CA LYS A 27 -15.06 18.23 13.51
C LYS A 27 -16.02 17.12 13.08
N ARG A 28 -15.72 16.45 11.97
CA ARG A 28 -16.44 15.27 11.53
C ARG A 28 -16.25 14.22 12.62
N LEU A 29 -17.31 13.50 12.97
CA LEU A 29 -17.15 12.31 13.80
C LEU A 29 -16.19 11.36 13.06
N PRO A 30 -15.42 10.50 13.76
CA PRO A 30 -14.64 9.46 13.10
C PRO A 30 -15.56 8.73 12.11
N GLY A 31 -15.24 8.80 10.82
CA GLY A 31 -16.13 8.33 9.76
C GLY A 31 -16.54 6.89 10.05
N ARG A 32 -17.84 6.66 10.26
CA ARG A 32 -18.38 5.33 10.51
C ARG A 32 -18.15 4.50 9.26
N VAL A 33 -17.43 3.40 9.40
CA VAL A 33 -17.16 2.46 8.31
C VAL A 33 -18.41 1.61 8.06
N VAL A 34 -18.98 1.72 6.86
CA VAL A 34 -20.18 0.98 6.44
C VAL A 34 -19.88 0.19 5.18
N ARG A 35 -20.37 -1.05 5.10
CA ARG A 35 -20.27 -1.85 3.87
C ARG A 35 -21.06 -1.16 2.75
N ALA A 36 -20.39 -0.90 1.63
CA ALA A 36 -20.99 -0.23 0.47
C ALA A 36 -21.18 -1.16 -0.74
N GLY A 37 -20.58 -2.36 -0.72
CA GLY A 37 -20.76 -3.37 -1.75
C GLY A 37 -20.44 -4.78 -1.27
N ASP A 38 -20.85 -5.76 -2.07
CA ASP A 38 -20.47 -7.15 -1.88
C ASP A 38 -18.98 -7.38 -2.20
N PRO A 39 -18.34 -8.38 -1.56
CA PRO A 39 -16.96 -8.71 -1.87
C PRO A 39 -16.84 -9.25 -3.30
N VAL A 40 -15.83 -8.79 -4.02
CA VAL A 40 -15.49 -9.24 -5.38
C VAL A 40 -14.25 -10.13 -5.29
N VAL A 41 -14.38 -11.39 -5.69
CA VAL A 41 -13.23 -12.29 -5.85
C VAL A 41 -12.53 -11.94 -7.15
N ILE A 42 -11.32 -11.39 -7.06
CA ILE A 42 -10.49 -10.97 -8.20
C ILE A 42 -9.90 -12.20 -8.89
N ASP A 43 -9.35 -13.12 -8.09
CA ASP A 43 -8.70 -14.33 -8.57
C ASP A 43 -8.65 -15.39 -7.45
N PRO A 44 -9.17 -16.61 -7.68
CA PRO A 44 -9.21 -17.66 -6.66
C PRO A 44 -7.83 -18.17 -6.21
N THR A 45 -6.79 -17.86 -6.97
CA THR A 45 -5.40 -18.22 -6.67
C THR A 45 -4.56 -17.05 -6.17
N GLY A 46 -5.17 -15.85 -6.06
CA GLY A 46 -4.49 -14.61 -5.75
C GLY A 46 -4.16 -14.44 -4.27
N ASN A 47 -3.03 -13.77 -4.01
CA ASN A 47 -2.51 -13.40 -2.69
C ASN A 47 -1.92 -11.98 -2.72
N TYR A 48 -1.97 -11.27 -1.60
CA TYR A 48 -1.30 -9.97 -1.43
C TYR A 48 -1.69 -8.94 -2.50
N ILE A 49 -2.98 -8.65 -2.62
CA ILE A 49 -3.50 -7.68 -3.60
C ILE A 49 -3.18 -6.23 -3.16
N ARG A 50 -2.68 -5.42 -4.11
CA ARG A 50 -2.55 -3.96 -3.99
C ARG A 50 -3.15 -3.28 -5.21
N VAL A 51 -3.64 -2.06 -5.03
CA VAL A 51 -4.34 -1.27 -6.05
C VAL A 51 -3.76 0.14 -6.09
N SER A 52 -3.75 0.74 -7.29
CA SER A 52 -3.40 2.14 -7.54
C SER A 52 -4.33 2.76 -8.58
N PHE A 53 -4.40 4.10 -8.62
CA PHE A 53 -5.06 4.84 -9.69
C PHE A 53 -4.25 4.77 -10.98
N MET A 54 -4.96 4.83 -12.10
CA MET A 54 -4.43 5.19 -13.40
C MET A 54 -4.87 6.62 -13.77
N ASN A 55 -4.13 7.25 -14.68
CA ASN A 55 -4.36 8.61 -15.18
C ASN A 55 -5.70 8.78 -15.92
N ASP A 56 -6.35 7.69 -16.31
CA ASP A 56 -7.64 7.68 -17.00
C ASP A 56 -8.82 7.32 -16.07
N ASP A 57 -8.65 7.57 -14.77
CA ASP A 57 -9.61 7.31 -13.69
C ASP A 57 -9.98 5.83 -13.50
N THR A 58 -9.28 4.92 -14.20
CA THR A 58 -9.39 3.48 -13.95
C THR A 58 -8.45 3.04 -12.84
N LEU A 59 -8.64 1.81 -12.35
CA LEU A 59 -7.80 1.23 -11.30
C LEU A 59 -6.93 0.13 -11.87
N ILE A 60 -5.68 0.05 -11.41
CA ILE A 60 -4.77 -1.06 -11.66
C ILE A 60 -4.52 -1.83 -10.36
N GLY A 61 -4.60 -3.14 -10.43
CA GLY A 61 -4.32 -4.04 -9.31
C GLY A 61 -3.19 -5.01 -9.63
N GLY A 62 -2.45 -5.41 -8.60
CA GLY A 62 -1.35 -6.37 -8.69
C GLY A 62 -1.39 -7.34 -7.53
N TYR A 63 -1.13 -8.63 -7.80
CA TYR A 63 -1.11 -9.69 -6.79
C TYR A 63 -0.22 -10.85 -7.23
N ALA A 64 0.23 -11.65 -6.27
CA ALA A 64 0.87 -12.93 -6.53
C ALA A 64 -0.19 -14.03 -6.71
N ALA A 65 0.08 -15.00 -7.58
CA ALA A 65 -0.79 -16.14 -7.82
C ALA A 65 0.03 -17.42 -8.03
N LYS A 66 -0.64 -18.56 -7.93
CA LYS A 66 -0.03 -19.89 -8.09
C LYS A 66 -0.73 -20.68 -9.19
N GLU A 67 0.05 -21.28 -10.09
CA GLU A 67 -0.40 -22.24 -11.11
C GLU A 67 0.50 -23.48 -11.03
N GLY A 68 0.04 -24.54 -10.36
CA GLY A 68 0.86 -25.75 -10.16
C GLY A 68 2.16 -25.46 -9.40
N SER A 69 3.30 -25.72 -10.04
CA SER A 69 4.64 -25.44 -9.49
C SER A 69 5.11 -24.00 -9.70
N THR A 70 4.31 -23.15 -10.35
CA THR A 70 4.73 -21.82 -10.79
C THR A 70 4.11 -20.72 -9.94
N SER A 71 4.92 -19.72 -9.57
CA SER A 71 4.43 -18.44 -9.03
C SER A 71 4.35 -17.41 -10.14
N ILE A 72 3.33 -16.56 -10.09
CA ILE A 72 3.04 -15.55 -11.10
C ILE A 72 2.73 -14.23 -10.39
N LEU A 73 3.25 -13.12 -10.90
CA LEU A 73 2.78 -11.78 -10.54
C LEU A 73 1.81 -11.30 -11.62
N ARG A 74 0.53 -11.19 -11.26
CA ARG A 74 -0.55 -10.82 -12.21
C ARG A 74 -0.91 -9.35 -12.06
N VAL A 75 -1.48 -8.81 -13.14
CA VAL A 75 -2.03 -7.46 -13.22
C VAL A 75 -3.49 -7.52 -13.65
N VAL A 76 -4.33 -6.79 -12.93
CA VAL A 76 -5.75 -6.60 -13.22
C VAL A 76 -6.08 -5.12 -13.40
N ARG A 77 -7.18 -4.84 -14.10
CA ARG A 77 -7.73 -3.50 -14.27
C ARG A 77 -9.21 -3.49 -13.91
N SER A 78 -9.66 -2.39 -13.34
CA SER A 78 -11.09 -2.11 -13.17
C SER A 78 -11.44 -0.77 -13.81
N THR A 79 -12.50 -0.77 -14.63
CA THR A 79 -13.03 0.41 -15.32
C THR A 79 -14.38 0.86 -14.74
N ASP A 80 -14.86 0.22 -13.69
CA ASP A 80 -16.17 0.45 -13.04
C ASP A 80 -16.03 0.78 -11.54
N GLY A 81 -14.83 1.21 -11.14
CA GLY A 81 -14.52 1.58 -9.76
C GLY A 81 -14.51 0.39 -8.81
N ALA A 82 -13.83 -0.70 -9.20
CA ALA A 82 -13.65 -1.96 -8.47
C ALA A 82 -14.92 -2.79 -8.25
N GLN A 83 -15.95 -2.61 -9.07
CA GLN A 83 -17.12 -3.51 -9.08
C GLN A 83 -16.81 -4.81 -9.83
N SER A 84 -15.93 -4.74 -10.83
CA SER A 84 -15.37 -5.90 -11.50
C SER A 84 -13.90 -5.67 -11.85
N TRP A 85 -13.18 -6.77 -12.06
CA TRP A 85 -11.76 -6.76 -12.40
C TRP A 85 -11.50 -7.67 -13.61
N GLN A 86 -10.67 -7.19 -14.53
CA GLN A 86 -10.21 -7.94 -15.69
C GLN A 86 -8.71 -8.15 -15.59
N ARG A 87 -8.23 -9.40 -15.77
CA ARG A 87 -6.80 -9.68 -15.91
C ARG A 87 -6.29 -9.09 -17.23
N ILE A 88 -5.25 -8.27 -17.16
CA ILE A 88 -4.67 -7.57 -18.32
C ILE A 88 -3.25 -8.01 -18.65
N GLY A 89 -2.49 -8.55 -17.70
CA GLY A 89 -1.10 -8.92 -17.93
C GLY A 89 -0.46 -9.71 -16.79
N GLU A 90 0.82 -10.04 -16.99
CA GLU A 90 1.70 -10.67 -16.01
C GLU A 90 3.03 -9.91 -15.99
N VAL A 91 3.59 -9.73 -14.79
CA VAL A 91 4.89 -9.07 -14.59
C VAL A 91 6.02 -10.09 -14.63
N PHE A 92 5.79 -11.23 -14.00
CA PHE A 92 6.78 -12.29 -13.86
C PHE A 92 6.09 -13.65 -13.72
N ARG A 93 6.73 -14.69 -14.24
CA ARG A 93 6.35 -16.09 -14.10
C ARG A 93 7.61 -16.91 -13.87
N GLY A 94 7.66 -17.69 -12.79
CA GLY A 94 8.82 -18.53 -12.50
C GLY A 94 8.50 -19.74 -11.63
N GLU A 95 9.30 -20.78 -11.77
CA GLU A 95 9.18 -22.00 -10.97
C GLU A 95 9.39 -21.70 -9.50
N ARG A 96 8.49 -22.18 -8.65
CA ARG A 96 8.60 -22.02 -7.21
C ARG A 96 9.87 -22.68 -6.69
N ALA A 97 10.34 -23.77 -7.30
CA ALA A 97 11.58 -24.42 -6.88
C ALA A 97 12.81 -23.52 -7.01
N THR A 98 12.77 -22.47 -7.83
CA THR A 98 13.92 -21.58 -8.06
C THR A 98 13.66 -20.12 -7.72
N HIS A 99 12.38 -19.72 -7.62
CA HIS A 99 11.98 -18.34 -7.36
C HIS A 99 10.99 -18.26 -6.20
N ASP A 100 11.10 -17.18 -5.44
CA ASP A 100 10.11 -16.75 -4.47
C ASP A 100 9.73 -15.28 -4.75
N ILE A 101 8.56 -15.12 -5.35
CA ILE A 101 8.01 -13.83 -5.76
C ILE A 101 6.68 -13.60 -5.06
N ASP A 102 6.48 -12.40 -4.52
CA ASP A 102 5.23 -11.95 -3.89
C ASP A 102 5.27 -10.43 -3.68
N ASN A 103 4.38 -9.91 -2.84
CA ASN A 103 4.35 -8.54 -2.36
C ASN A 103 4.24 -7.52 -3.49
N ALA A 104 3.21 -7.70 -4.32
CA ALA A 104 2.91 -6.84 -5.44
C ALA A 104 2.65 -5.39 -5.02
N MET A 105 3.24 -4.44 -5.73
CA MET A 105 2.92 -3.01 -5.58
C MET A 105 2.96 -2.27 -6.92
N PRO A 106 1.82 -2.15 -7.63
CA PRO A 106 1.72 -1.35 -8.85
C PRO A 106 1.52 0.14 -8.54
N ILE A 107 2.09 1.02 -9.36
CA ILE A 107 1.80 2.46 -9.37
C ILE A 107 1.96 3.01 -10.79
N GLN A 108 1.13 3.97 -11.20
CA GLN A 108 1.35 4.69 -12.46
C GLN A 108 2.05 6.03 -12.18
N LEU A 109 3.13 6.29 -12.90
CA LEU A 109 3.82 7.58 -12.87
C LEU A 109 2.98 8.64 -13.60
N PRO A 110 3.16 9.94 -13.31
CA PRO A 110 2.42 11.01 -14.00
C PRO A 110 2.54 10.96 -15.53
N GLY A 111 3.69 10.48 -16.05
CA GLY A 111 3.92 10.29 -17.48
C GLY A 111 3.22 9.07 -18.12
N GLY A 112 2.44 8.29 -17.36
CA GLY A 112 1.66 7.16 -17.86
C GLY A 112 2.36 5.80 -17.81
N ARG A 113 3.67 5.75 -17.59
CA ARG A 113 4.40 4.50 -17.33
C ARG A 113 3.91 3.87 -16.02
N ILE A 114 3.60 2.57 -16.07
CA ILE A 114 3.29 1.79 -14.87
C ILE A 114 4.58 1.18 -14.35
N LEU A 115 4.81 1.30 -13.05
CA LEU A 115 5.83 0.55 -12.32
C LEU A 115 5.17 -0.53 -11.46
N TYR A 116 5.89 -1.62 -11.24
CA TYR A 116 5.47 -2.71 -10.38
C TYR A 116 6.68 -3.14 -9.55
N ALA A 117 6.67 -2.82 -8.26
CA ALA A 117 7.65 -3.33 -7.30
C ALA A 117 7.19 -4.67 -6.72
N TYR A 118 8.14 -5.55 -6.44
CA TYR A 118 7.87 -6.89 -5.93
C TYR A 118 9.08 -7.53 -5.25
N ARG A 119 8.80 -8.46 -4.34
CA ARG A 119 9.79 -9.40 -3.83
C ARG A 119 10.20 -10.34 -4.96
N ASN A 120 11.50 -10.53 -5.16
CA ASN A 120 12.00 -11.35 -6.27
C ASN A 120 13.22 -12.20 -5.88
N HIS A 121 13.06 -13.15 -4.99
CA HIS A 121 14.20 -13.92 -4.47
C HIS A 121 14.53 -15.14 -5.33
N ASP A 122 15.81 -15.47 -5.41
CA ASP A 122 16.27 -16.75 -5.94
C ASP A 122 16.44 -17.74 -4.78
N ARG A 123 16.11 -19.01 -5.02
CA ARG A 123 16.24 -20.09 -4.03
C ARG A 123 16.56 -21.43 -4.67
N THR A 124 16.96 -22.41 -3.87
CA THR A 124 17.20 -23.79 -4.33
C THR A 124 16.27 -24.78 -3.67
N GLY A 125 15.21 -25.16 -4.39
CA GLY A 125 14.28 -26.20 -4.01
C GLY A 125 13.40 -25.82 -2.83
N ALA A 126 13.83 -26.17 -1.63
CA ALA A 126 13.04 -26.10 -0.41
C ALA A 126 12.79 -24.64 0.06
N GLU A 127 11.69 -24.46 0.77
CA GLU A 127 11.35 -23.21 1.45
C GLU A 127 12.45 -22.79 2.42
N GLY A 128 12.77 -21.49 2.46
CA GLY A 128 13.83 -20.94 3.31
C GLY A 128 15.27 -21.06 2.77
N HIS A 129 15.52 -21.81 1.69
CA HIS A 129 16.86 -21.94 1.09
C HIS A 129 17.13 -20.88 0.02
N TYR A 130 17.20 -19.63 0.45
CA TYR A 130 17.46 -18.50 -0.43
C TYR A 130 18.93 -18.45 -0.87
N THR A 131 19.13 -18.09 -2.13
CA THR A 131 20.46 -17.85 -2.73
C THR A 131 20.67 -16.39 -3.11
N TYR A 132 19.59 -15.61 -3.21
CA TYR A 132 19.65 -14.18 -3.50
C TYR A 132 18.37 -13.48 -3.05
N PHE A 133 18.50 -12.35 -2.35
CA PHE A 133 17.39 -11.48 -1.98
C PHE A 133 17.41 -10.22 -2.83
N ARG A 134 16.25 -9.78 -3.33
CA ARG A 134 16.10 -8.51 -4.05
C ARG A 134 14.66 -8.00 -4.03
N ILE A 135 14.54 -6.69 -4.00
CA ILE A 135 13.32 -5.95 -4.33
C ILE A 135 13.49 -5.42 -5.76
N SER A 136 12.71 -5.95 -6.70
CA SER A 136 12.79 -5.59 -8.12
C SER A 136 11.67 -4.64 -8.51
N VAL A 137 11.94 -3.81 -9.52
CA VAL A 137 10.92 -3.02 -10.21
C VAL A 137 10.90 -3.41 -11.68
N SER A 138 9.71 -3.68 -12.19
CA SER A 138 9.45 -3.81 -13.62
C SER A 138 8.53 -2.69 -14.09
N TYR A 139 8.55 -2.38 -15.38
CA TYR A 139 7.74 -1.31 -15.96
C TYR A 139 6.91 -1.77 -17.15
N SER A 140 5.80 -1.08 -17.40
CA SER A 140 4.95 -1.24 -18.58
C SER A 140 4.63 0.13 -19.19
N ASP A 141 4.73 0.21 -20.52
CA ASP A 141 4.36 1.37 -21.34
C ASP A 141 3.13 1.08 -22.24
N ASP A 142 2.49 -0.09 -22.08
CA ASP A 142 1.37 -0.57 -22.90
C ASP A 142 0.10 -0.82 -22.08
N GLY A 143 -0.09 -0.05 -20.99
CA GLY A 143 -1.27 -0.14 -20.14
C GLY A 143 -1.31 -1.37 -19.23
N GLY A 144 -0.15 -1.97 -18.95
CA GLY A 144 -0.01 -3.12 -18.06
C GLY A 144 -0.17 -4.47 -18.76
N ALA A 145 -0.12 -4.51 -20.10
CA ALA A 145 -0.22 -5.74 -20.87
C ALA A 145 1.10 -6.54 -20.84
N THR A 146 2.23 -5.86 -20.99
CA THR A 146 3.56 -6.46 -20.88
C THR A 146 4.48 -5.65 -19.97
N PHE A 147 5.38 -6.35 -19.28
CA PHE A 147 6.34 -5.75 -18.37
C PHE A 147 7.77 -6.14 -18.75
N LYS A 148 8.69 -5.20 -18.51
CA LYS A 148 10.13 -5.41 -18.63
C LYS A 148 10.80 -5.04 -17.32
N TYR A 149 11.86 -5.77 -16.96
CA TYR A 149 12.69 -5.42 -15.82
C TYR A 149 13.24 -3.98 -16.00
N LEU A 150 13.15 -3.18 -14.93
CA LEU A 150 13.67 -1.82 -14.89
C LEU A 150 14.95 -1.75 -14.06
N SER A 151 14.84 -2.11 -12.77
CA SER A 151 15.91 -1.92 -11.79
C SER A 151 15.68 -2.79 -10.54
N THR A 152 16.67 -2.78 -9.66
CA THR A 152 16.61 -3.36 -8.31
C THR A 152 16.76 -2.23 -7.30
N VAL A 153 15.88 -2.19 -6.30
CA VAL A 153 15.88 -1.18 -5.23
C VAL A 153 16.94 -1.52 -4.18
N GLU A 154 16.96 -2.78 -3.76
CA GLU A 154 17.88 -3.33 -2.77
C GLU A 154 18.12 -4.81 -3.07
N GLU A 155 19.32 -5.30 -2.77
CA GLU A 155 19.70 -6.70 -2.93
C GLU A 155 20.71 -7.16 -1.89
N HIS A 156 20.57 -8.40 -1.44
CA HIS A 156 21.50 -9.05 -0.52
C HIS A 156 21.89 -10.44 -1.03
N VAL A 157 23.17 -10.79 -0.83
CA VAL A 157 23.59 -12.18 -0.81
C VAL A 157 23.28 -12.75 0.59
N PRO A 158 22.70 -13.96 0.69
CA PRO A 158 22.40 -14.57 1.98
C PRO A 158 23.61 -14.62 2.91
N ASN A 159 23.44 -14.10 4.12
CA ASN A 159 24.43 -14.14 5.19
C ASN A 159 23.69 -14.13 6.53
N GLY A 160 23.31 -15.33 7.00
CA GLY A 160 22.37 -15.46 8.12
C GLY A 160 20.94 -15.14 7.68
N VAL A 161 20.16 -14.52 8.57
CA VAL A 161 18.80 -14.05 8.29
C VAL A 161 18.89 -12.59 7.86
N ASN A 162 18.79 -12.34 6.55
CA ASN A 162 18.93 -11.01 5.96
C ASN A 162 18.02 -10.77 4.74
N GLY A 163 16.79 -11.30 4.80
CA GLY A 163 15.80 -11.17 3.73
C GLY A 163 15.31 -9.73 3.50
N LEU A 164 14.69 -9.52 2.33
CA LEU A 164 14.16 -8.23 1.90
C LEU A 164 12.69 -8.38 1.51
N TRP A 165 11.80 -7.63 2.13
CA TRP A 165 10.37 -7.91 2.10
C TRP A 165 9.53 -6.67 1.77
N GLU A 166 8.31 -6.94 1.29
CA GLU A 166 7.15 -6.03 1.31
C GLU A 166 7.37 -4.62 0.75
N PRO A 167 7.73 -4.48 -0.54
CA PRO A 167 7.89 -3.16 -1.12
C PRO A 167 6.58 -2.37 -1.14
N TYR A 168 6.68 -1.09 -0.79
CA TYR A 168 5.58 -0.12 -0.86
C TYR A 168 6.04 1.12 -1.64
N LEU A 169 5.37 1.42 -2.75
CA LEU A 169 5.69 2.55 -3.61
C LEU A 169 4.78 3.73 -3.30
N ARG A 170 5.34 4.94 -3.30
CA ARG A 170 4.58 6.20 -3.32
C ARG A 170 5.31 7.24 -4.16
N LEU A 171 4.54 8.22 -4.63
CA LEU A 171 5.10 9.46 -5.15
C LEU A 171 5.14 10.49 -4.02
N ALA A 172 6.31 11.07 -3.81
CA ALA A 172 6.50 12.27 -2.99
C ALA A 172 5.82 13.47 -3.66
N ARG A 173 5.65 14.57 -2.91
CA ARG A 173 4.97 15.78 -3.39
C ARG A 173 5.66 16.43 -4.58
N ASP A 174 6.98 16.31 -4.65
CA ASP A 174 7.81 16.82 -5.75
C ASP A 174 7.87 15.87 -6.97
N GLY A 175 7.16 14.73 -6.91
CA GLY A 175 7.18 13.70 -7.94
C GLY A 175 8.31 12.68 -7.81
N THR A 176 9.18 12.79 -6.81
CA THR A 176 10.19 11.78 -6.48
C THR A 176 9.49 10.45 -6.16
N LEU A 177 9.93 9.36 -6.79
CA LEU A 177 9.43 8.02 -6.48
C LEU A 177 10.13 7.51 -5.22
N GLN A 178 9.38 7.00 -4.25
CA GLN A 178 9.93 6.37 -3.06
C GLN A 178 9.49 4.91 -2.99
N CYS A 179 10.42 4.05 -2.58
CA CYS A 179 10.18 2.64 -2.29
C CYS A 179 10.57 2.37 -0.84
N TYR A 180 9.59 1.93 -0.07
CA TYR A 180 9.76 1.47 1.30
C TYR A 180 9.83 -0.05 1.28
N TYR A 181 10.59 -0.66 2.17
CA TYR A 181 10.73 -2.11 2.27
C TYR A 181 11.20 -2.48 3.68
N SER A 182 11.00 -3.75 4.05
CA SER A 182 11.51 -4.31 5.30
C SER A 182 12.77 -5.12 5.03
N ALA A 183 13.77 -5.04 5.91
CA ALA A 183 15.01 -5.79 5.79
C ALA A 183 15.34 -6.46 7.12
N GLU A 184 15.61 -7.76 7.07
CA GLU A 184 15.98 -8.51 8.27
C GLU A 184 17.44 -8.29 8.63
N ASN A 185 17.69 -8.18 9.92
CA ASN A 185 19.04 -8.17 10.49
C ASN A 185 19.35 -9.51 11.18
N SER A 186 18.32 -10.16 11.74
CA SER A 186 18.41 -11.48 12.38
C SER A 186 17.01 -12.11 12.54
N ALA A 187 16.91 -13.24 13.25
CA ALA A 187 15.62 -13.93 13.45
C ALA A 187 14.61 -13.09 14.25
N ASP A 188 15.08 -12.29 15.20
CA ASP A 188 14.28 -11.46 16.11
C ASP A 188 14.41 -9.95 15.84
N ASP A 189 15.10 -9.56 14.76
CA ASP A 189 15.36 -8.17 14.39
C ASP A 189 15.12 -7.89 12.90
N GLN A 190 14.29 -6.89 12.61
CA GLN A 190 13.95 -6.44 11.27
C GLN A 190 13.64 -4.94 11.31
N ASP A 191 14.10 -4.20 10.31
CA ASP A 191 13.90 -2.76 10.21
C ASP A 191 13.16 -2.40 8.91
N ASN A 192 12.53 -1.22 8.89
CA ASN A 192 11.97 -0.63 7.68
C ASN A 192 12.90 0.46 7.13
N PHE A 193 13.11 0.44 5.82
CA PHE A 193 13.93 1.39 5.10
C PHE A 193 13.17 2.01 3.93
N MET A 194 13.65 3.16 3.46
CA MET A 194 13.21 3.82 2.26
C MET A 194 14.40 4.14 1.34
N LYS A 195 14.20 3.95 0.04
CA LYS A 195 15.05 4.52 -1.01
C LYS A 195 14.21 5.32 -1.97
N TYR A 196 14.77 6.37 -2.56
CA TYR A 196 14.08 7.23 -3.50
C TYR A 196 14.77 7.27 -4.86
N SER A 197 14.00 7.61 -5.89
CA SER A 197 14.42 7.72 -7.28
C SER A 197 13.88 9.01 -7.90
N LYS A 198 14.78 9.74 -8.59
CA LYS A 198 14.46 11.00 -9.29
C LYS A 198 14.37 10.82 -10.82
N ASP A 199 14.52 9.60 -11.32
CA ASP A 199 14.59 9.25 -12.74
C ASP A 199 13.57 8.17 -13.14
N GLY A 200 12.46 8.10 -12.40
CA GLY A 200 11.35 7.19 -12.69
C GLY A 200 11.65 5.73 -12.33
N GLY A 201 12.48 5.49 -11.32
CA GLY A 201 12.83 4.17 -10.81
C GLY A 201 14.01 3.52 -11.52
N GLN A 202 14.82 4.25 -12.28
CA GLN A 202 16.00 3.68 -12.94
C GLN A 202 17.18 3.55 -11.97
N THR A 203 17.39 4.56 -11.13
CA THR A 203 18.40 4.56 -10.07
C THR A 203 17.78 4.91 -8.72
N TRP A 204 18.42 4.43 -7.65
CA TRP A 204 17.94 4.56 -6.27
C TRP A 204 19.00 5.21 -5.38
N SER A 205 18.56 5.99 -4.40
CA SER A 205 19.41 6.62 -3.39
C SER A 205 20.07 5.61 -2.45
N ALA A 206 20.92 6.11 -1.54
CA ALA A 206 21.21 5.40 -0.31
C ALA A 206 19.94 5.16 0.52
N TRP A 207 19.97 4.17 1.40
CA TRP A 207 18.85 3.86 2.29
C TRP A 207 18.66 4.96 3.34
N ILE A 208 17.40 5.16 3.73
CA ILE A 208 16.95 6.03 4.81
C ILE A 208 16.20 5.16 5.81
N PRO A 209 16.55 5.17 7.11
CA PRO A 209 15.84 4.39 8.11
C PRO A 209 14.45 4.99 8.34
N VAL A 210 13.43 4.12 8.44
CA VAL A 210 12.03 4.49 8.69
C VAL A 210 11.64 4.08 10.10
N SER A 211 11.86 2.81 10.46
CA SER A 211 11.63 2.30 11.81
C SER A 211 12.59 1.17 12.13
N GLY A 212 12.89 0.98 13.42
CA GLY A 212 13.83 -0.03 13.90
C GLY A 212 15.24 0.52 14.14
N GLY A 213 16.22 -0.38 14.32
CA GLY A 213 17.63 -0.06 14.54
C GLY A 213 18.00 0.50 15.92
N ASP A 214 17.03 0.82 16.77
CA ASP A 214 17.23 1.38 18.11
C ASP A 214 16.89 0.41 19.26
N ARG A 215 16.32 -0.75 18.92
CA ARG A 215 15.88 -1.80 19.85
C ARG A 215 15.66 -3.10 19.09
N LEU A 216 15.70 -4.23 19.79
CA LEU A 216 15.34 -5.52 19.22
C LEU A 216 13.84 -5.58 18.93
N SER A 217 13.48 -5.65 17.64
CA SER A 217 12.10 -5.74 17.17
C SER A 217 12.07 -6.20 15.72
N ARG A 218 11.05 -6.95 15.34
CA ARG A 218 10.76 -7.20 13.93
C ARG A 218 9.78 -6.17 13.38
N ASP A 219 10.29 -4.99 13.04
CA ASP A 219 9.52 -3.96 12.37
C ASP A 219 9.32 -4.31 10.88
N GLY A 220 8.08 -4.40 10.42
CA GLY A 220 7.78 -4.95 9.09
C GLY A 220 6.48 -4.48 8.44
N MET A 221 6.27 -4.89 7.19
CA MET A 221 5.03 -4.65 6.44
C MET A 221 4.63 -3.17 6.38
N VAL A 222 5.59 -2.29 6.12
CA VAL A 222 5.36 -0.84 6.19
C VAL A 222 4.32 -0.35 5.18
N GLY A 223 3.37 0.46 5.66
CA GLY A 223 2.42 1.23 4.86
C GLY A 223 2.55 2.72 5.17
N VAL A 224 2.47 3.58 4.16
CA VAL A 224 2.73 5.02 4.31
C VAL A 224 1.62 5.85 3.68
N ALA A 225 1.10 6.83 4.43
CA ALA A 225 0.11 7.77 3.94
C ALA A 225 0.44 9.22 4.34
N PRO A 226 0.06 10.21 3.50
CA PRO A 226 0.08 11.60 3.92
C PRO A 226 -0.97 11.83 5.00
N ILE A 227 -0.60 12.53 6.08
CA ILE A 227 -1.55 12.94 7.12
C ILE A 227 -1.90 14.41 7.02
N GLY A 228 -1.12 15.22 6.31
CA GLY A 228 -1.37 16.65 6.08
C GLY A 228 -0.95 17.11 4.69
N ASN A 229 -1.10 18.41 4.43
CA ASN A 229 -0.78 19.00 3.12
C ASN A 229 0.68 19.46 3.01
N GLU A 230 1.45 19.41 4.10
CA GLU A 230 2.77 20.05 4.19
C GLU A 230 3.94 19.06 4.06
N GLY A 231 3.68 17.81 3.69
CA GLY A 231 4.70 16.75 3.65
C GLY A 231 4.71 15.87 4.89
N ASP A 232 3.75 16.07 5.81
CA ASP A 232 3.57 15.20 6.96
C ASP A 232 3.08 13.82 6.54
N LEU A 233 3.79 12.78 6.97
CA LEU A 233 3.47 11.39 6.71
C LEU A 233 3.31 10.61 8.02
N ILE A 234 2.50 9.56 7.96
CA ILE A 234 2.49 8.46 8.92
C ILE A 234 2.95 7.20 8.20
N ALA A 235 3.88 6.47 8.81
CA ALA A 235 4.21 5.10 8.42
C ALA A 235 3.74 4.16 9.51
N VAL A 236 2.91 3.19 9.16
CA VAL A 236 2.43 2.12 10.06
C VAL A 236 3.16 0.83 9.73
N PHE A 237 3.44 0.02 10.74
CA PHE A 237 4.18 -1.23 10.58
C PHE A 237 3.88 -2.17 11.75
N GLU A 238 4.05 -3.48 11.52
CA GLU A 238 3.99 -4.46 12.60
C GLU A 238 5.32 -4.52 13.35
N HIS A 239 5.30 -4.91 14.62
CA HIS A 239 6.51 -5.01 15.46
C HIS A 239 6.39 -6.11 16.51
N THR A 240 7.53 -6.57 17.08
CA THR A 240 7.56 -7.63 18.11
C THR A 240 8.16 -7.20 19.46
N ARG A 241 8.23 -5.88 19.72
CA ARG A 241 8.78 -5.29 20.96
C ARG A 241 8.31 -5.95 22.27
N GLU A 242 7.06 -6.42 22.32
CA GLU A 242 6.47 -7.10 23.50
C GLU A 242 6.37 -8.63 23.33
N GLY A 243 7.20 -9.22 22.46
CA GLY A 243 7.27 -10.66 22.20
C GLY A 243 6.14 -11.22 21.32
N ARG A 244 5.25 -10.36 20.81
CA ARG A 244 4.14 -10.69 19.92
C ARG A 244 3.91 -9.56 18.93
N PHE A 245 3.33 -9.87 17.78
CA PHE A 245 3.01 -8.84 16.79
C PHE A 245 1.91 -7.89 17.27
N ASN A 246 2.24 -6.60 17.26
CA ASN A 246 1.34 -5.46 17.43
C ASN A 246 1.61 -4.44 16.31
N VAL A 247 0.81 -3.36 16.25
CA VAL A 247 0.94 -2.31 15.25
C VAL A 247 1.36 -0.98 15.88
N ASP A 248 2.44 -0.42 15.36
CA ASP A 248 2.98 0.90 15.70
C ASP A 248 2.90 1.83 14.49
N TYR A 249 3.22 3.09 14.74
CA TYR A 249 3.52 4.06 13.69
C TYR A 249 4.75 4.90 14.03
N VAL A 250 5.31 5.56 13.01
CA VAL A 250 6.26 6.68 13.10
C VAL A 250 5.78 7.82 12.21
N LEU A 251 6.25 9.03 12.47
CA LEU A 251 5.91 10.23 11.71
C LEU A 251 7.12 10.80 10.97
N SER A 252 6.84 11.46 9.85
CA SER A 252 7.79 12.28 9.11
C SER A 252 7.18 13.65 8.84
N HIS A 253 8.00 14.70 8.90
CA HIS A 253 7.61 16.10 8.65
C HIS A 253 8.33 16.71 7.44
N ASP A 254 9.02 15.87 6.67
CA ASP A 254 9.82 16.27 5.52
C ASP A 254 9.61 15.32 4.33
N ASP A 255 8.38 14.81 4.17
CA ASP A 255 7.98 13.94 3.07
C ASP A 255 8.76 12.60 3.01
N GLY A 256 9.20 12.12 4.17
CA GLY A 256 9.80 10.80 4.36
C GLY A 256 11.33 10.77 4.34
N TYR A 257 12.00 11.93 4.36
CA TYR A 257 13.46 11.99 4.43
C TYR A 257 14.01 11.75 5.84
N THR A 258 13.22 12.06 6.87
CA THR A 258 13.50 11.71 8.27
C THR A 258 12.24 11.19 8.96
N TRP A 259 12.43 10.29 9.92
CA TRP A 259 11.37 9.60 10.64
C TRP A 259 11.63 9.63 12.15
N GLY A 260 10.56 9.73 12.94
CA GLY A 260 10.61 9.78 14.39
C GLY A 260 9.24 9.60 15.03
N GLU A 261 9.10 10.03 16.29
CA GLU A 261 7.81 10.12 16.99
C GLU A 261 6.99 8.81 16.99
N ARG A 262 7.65 7.70 17.34
CA ARG A 262 6.99 6.40 17.42
C ARG A 262 5.82 6.43 18.42
N GLY A 263 4.67 5.92 18.00
CA GLY A 263 3.52 5.65 18.86
C GLY A 263 2.88 4.29 18.60
N SER A 264 2.05 3.82 19.54
CA SER A 264 1.25 2.61 19.34
C SER A 264 0.00 2.95 18.55
N LEU A 265 -0.25 2.20 17.48
CA LEU A 265 -1.45 2.35 16.66
C LEU A 265 -2.56 1.41 17.15
N TYR A 266 -2.22 0.13 17.32
CA TYR A 266 -3.18 -0.90 17.70
C TYR A 266 -2.51 -2.05 18.44
N THR A 267 -3.10 -2.43 19.57
CA THR A 267 -2.71 -3.62 20.36
C THR A 267 -3.92 -4.52 20.50
N ALA A 268 -3.81 -5.75 19.99
CA ALA A 268 -4.86 -6.74 20.09
C ALA A 268 -5.17 -7.11 21.55
N ARG A 269 -6.46 -7.29 21.87
CA ARG A 269 -6.92 -7.63 23.23
C ARG A 269 -6.53 -9.06 23.63
N ASN A 270 -6.62 -9.38 24.93
CA ASN A 270 -6.48 -10.75 25.46
C ASN A 270 -5.15 -11.46 25.11
N GLY A 271 -4.06 -10.70 24.94
CA GLY A 271 -2.75 -11.25 24.61
C GLY A 271 -2.62 -11.78 23.17
N ARG A 272 -3.59 -11.43 22.32
CA ARG A 272 -3.66 -11.79 20.89
C ARG A 272 -2.72 -10.91 20.07
N MET A 273 -2.75 -11.07 18.75
CA MET A 273 -1.83 -10.42 17.82
C MET A 273 -2.57 -9.54 16.82
N SER A 274 -1.89 -8.50 16.36
CA SER A 274 -2.29 -7.68 15.23
C SER A 274 -1.08 -7.36 14.37
N GLY A 275 -1.18 -7.51 13.05
CA GLY A 275 -0.06 -7.33 12.14
C GLY A 275 -0.51 -7.05 10.71
N ALA A 276 0.46 -7.05 9.80
CA ALA A 276 0.30 -6.72 8.38
C ALA A 276 -0.51 -5.43 8.12
N PRO A 277 -0.13 -4.29 8.71
CA PRO A 277 -0.93 -3.09 8.61
C PRO A 277 -0.79 -2.39 7.26
N GLN A 278 -1.79 -1.60 6.93
CA GLN A 278 -1.74 -0.61 5.86
C GLN A 278 -2.45 0.67 6.32
N VAL A 279 -2.12 1.81 5.70
CA VAL A 279 -2.76 3.09 6.01
C VAL A 279 -2.96 3.89 4.73
N TYR A 280 -4.13 4.49 4.59
CA TYR A 280 -4.47 5.37 3.47
C TYR A 280 -5.22 6.62 3.97
N ASN A 281 -5.03 7.73 3.26
CA ASN A 281 -5.79 8.95 3.48
C ASN A 281 -6.96 9.02 2.49
N VAL A 282 -8.17 8.93 3.01
CA VAL A 282 -9.43 9.06 2.26
C VAL A 282 -9.95 10.48 2.49
N TRP A 283 -9.46 11.42 1.67
CA TRP A 283 -9.90 12.83 1.68
C TRP A 283 -9.96 13.49 3.07
N GLY A 284 -8.92 13.28 3.87
CA GLY A 284 -8.75 13.84 5.21
C GLY A 284 -9.09 12.88 6.35
N THR A 285 -9.68 11.71 6.06
CA THR A 285 -9.85 10.64 7.04
C THR A 285 -8.79 9.58 6.82
N LEU A 286 -7.93 9.34 7.80
CA LEU A 286 -7.03 8.20 7.76
C LEU A 286 -7.81 6.93 8.04
N VAL A 287 -7.55 5.90 7.25
CA VAL A 287 -8.02 4.54 7.48
C VAL A 287 -6.79 3.67 7.61
N ALA A 288 -6.64 2.99 8.74
CA ALA A 288 -5.60 2.00 8.94
C ALA A 288 -6.23 0.62 9.04
N SER A 289 -5.70 -0.35 8.29
CA SER A 289 -6.10 -1.75 8.34
C SER A 289 -5.02 -2.60 8.99
N PHE A 290 -5.42 -3.76 9.51
CA PHE A 290 -4.54 -4.80 10.05
C PHE A 290 -5.32 -6.11 10.15
N MET A 291 -4.61 -7.22 10.26
CA MET A 291 -5.22 -8.52 10.55
C MET A 291 -5.01 -8.86 12.01
N THR A 292 -6.05 -9.39 12.67
CA THR A 292 -6.00 -9.70 14.10
C THR A 292 -6.84 -10.91 14.45
N ASN A 293 -6.34 -11.72 15.38
CA ASN A 293 -7.04 -12.88 15.93
C ASN A 293 -7.71 -12.58 17.28
N GLU A 294 -7.93 -11.30 17.62
CA GLU A 294 -8.43 -10.93 18.95
C GLU A 294 -9.85 -11.42 19.27
N ASP A 295 -10.70 -11.56 18.25
CA ASP A 295 -12.10 -12.00 18.36
C ASP A 295 -12.35 -13.36 17.68
N VAL A 296 -11.30 -14.05 17.25
CA VAL A 296 -11.40 -15.37 16.61
C VAL A 296 -11.06 -16.46 17.61
N GLU A 297 -12.07 -17.23 18.02
CA GLU A 297 -11.89 -18.35 18.95
C GLU A 297 -11.01 -19.45 18.33
N GLY A 298 -10.07 -19.99 19.11
CA GLY A 298 -9.19 -21.08 18.69
C GLY A 298 -8.10 -20.70 17.67
N ALA A 299 -8.03 -19.45 17.22
CA ALA A 299 -6.99 -18.99 16.31
C ALA A 299 -5.60 -19.00 16.98
N ASP A 300 -4.60 -19.59 16.32
CA ASP A 300 -3.20 -19.56 16.73
C ASP A 300 -2.39 -18.64 15.79
N GLY A 301 -1.99 -17.47 16.28
CA GLY A 301 -1.41 -16.40 15.46
C GLY A 301 -2.41 -15.60 14.63
N TYR A 302 -1.94 -14.50 14.02
CA TYR A 302 -2.80 -13.58 13.26
C TYR A 302 -3.25 -14.10 11.89
N ASN A 303 -2.72 -15.26 11.42
CA ASN A 303 -3.06 -15.82 10.12
C ASN A 303 -4.53 -16.28 10.05
N PHE A 304 -5.12 -16.68 11.18
CA PHE A 304 -6.54 -17.03 11.24
C PHE A 304 -7.42 -15.82 11.58
N GLY A 305 -6.85 -14.62 11.59
CA GLY A 305 -7.49 -13.40 12.02
C GLY A 305 -8.51 -12.84 11.05
N GLU A 306 -9.30 -11.90 11.54
CA GLU A 306 -10.12 -11.01 10.74
C GLU A 306 -9.27 -9.86 10.21
N MET A 307 -9.67 -9.28 9.08
CA MET A 307 -9.19 -7.96 8.69
C MET A 307 -10.08 -6.92 9.38
N LYS A 308 -9.46 -5.98 10.08
CA LYS A 308 -10.15 -4.85 10.69
C LYS A 308 -9.57 -3.53 10.23
N VAL A 309 -10.35 -2.47 10.41
CA VAL A 309 -9.93 -1.09 10.21
C VAL A 309 -10.25 -0.21 11.41
N ILE A 310 -9.43 0.83 11.60
CA ILE A 310 -9.67 1.97 12.49
C ILE A 310 -9.56 3.26 11.68
N THR A 311 -10.26 4.32 12.11
CA THR A 311 -10.25 5.60 11.40
C THR A 311 -9.79 6.74 12.31
N SER A 312 -9.17 7.76 11.70
CA SER A 312 -8.78 9.00 12.37
C SER A 312 -9.15 10.21 11.52
N VAL A 313 -9.70 11.24 12.16
CA VAL A 313 -10.14 12.50 11.55
C VAL A 313 -9.32 13.70 12.03
N ASP A 314 -8.30 13.45 12.84
CA ASP A 314 -7.45 14.45 13.48
C ASP A 314 -5.96 14.21 13.19
N HIS A 315 -5.68 13.73 11.98
CA HIS A 315 -4.34 13.48 11.46
C HIS A 315 -3.56 12.41 12.27
N GLY A 316 -4.26 11.38 12.74
CA GLY A 316 -3.65 10.24 13.43
C GLY A 316 -3.46 10.42 14.93
N LYS A 317 -3.96 11.52 15.52
CA LYS A 317 -3.84 11.79 16.97
C LYS A 317 -4.76 10.91 17.80
N THR A 318 -5.96 10.65 17.31
CA THR A 318 -6.91 9.71 17.92
C THR A 318 -7.53 8.80 16.88
N TRP A 319 -7.90 7.59 17.32
CA TRP A 319 -8.42 6.53 16.46
C TRP A 319 -9.75 5.99 16.98
N SER A 320 -10.62 5.58 16.06
CA SER A 320 -11.91 4.95 16.36
C SER A 320 -11.74 3.55 16.98
N GLY A 321 -12.87 2.98 17.43
CA GLY A 321 -12.95 1.52 17.60
C GLY A 321 -12.78 0.78 16.27
N SER A 322 -12.32 -0.47 16.34
CA SER A 322 -12.08 -1.30 15.15
C SER A 322 -13.37 -1.84 14.53
N VAL A 323 -13.44 -1.86 13.21
CA VAL A 323 -14.55 -2.44 12.42
C VAL A 323 -14.03 -3.61 11.58
N VAL A 324 -14.73 -4.74 11.59
CA VAL A 324 -14.40 -5.90 10.74
C VAL A 324 -14.71 -5.59 9.28
N THR A 325 -13.70 -5.66 8.42
CA THR A 325 -13.82 -5.43 6.97
C THR A 325 -13.46 -6.65 6.13
N GLY A 326 -12.94 -7.71 6.77
CA GLY A 326 -12.80 -9.03 6.18
C GLY A 326 -13.01 -10.10 7.27
N PRO A 327 -13.71 -11.22 6.95
CA PRO A 327 -13.98 -12.27 7.92
C PRO A 327 -12.68 -12.99 8.34
N ALA A 328 -12.77 -13.93 9.28
CA ALA A 328 -11.63 -14.76 9.69
C ALA A 328 -10.91 -15.42 8.49
N GLN A 329 -9.59 -15.54 8.62
CA GLN A 329 -8.63 -15.89 7.56
C GLN A 329 -8.54 -14.83 6.45
N ALA A 330 -8.68 -13.54 6.79
CA ALA A 330 -8.39 -12.45 5.87
C ALA A 330 -6.93 -12.03 6.02
N HIS A 331 -6.11 -12.43 5.06
CA HIS A 331 -4.66 -12.25 5.08
C HIS A 331 -4.20 -11.01 4.32
N TRP A 332 -3.05 -10.49 4.76
CA TRP A 332 -2.29 -9.43 4.10
C TRP A 332 -3.11 -8.19 3.72
N PRO A 333 -3.81 -7.57 4.70
CA PRO A 333 -4.65 -6.40 4.46
C PRO A 333 -3.98 -5.36 3.59
N GLY A 334 -4.76 -4.86 2.64
CA GLY A 334 -4.48 -3.69 1.83
C GLY A 334 -5.62 -2.70 1.95
N LEU A 335 -5.32 -1.45 1.67
CA LEU A 335 -6.31 -0.38 1.55
C LEU A 335 -6.06 0.38 0.25
N PHE A 336 -7.11 1.00 -0.27
CA PHE A 336 -6.97 1.97 -1.35
C PHE A 336 -8.15 2.95 -1.32
N ASN A 337 -7.88 4.25 -1.41
CA ASN A 337 -8.93 5.26 -1.52
C ASN A 337 -9.53 5.26 -2.93
N ARG A 338 -10.84 5.12 -3.07
CA ARG A 338 -11.52 5.11 -4.37
C ARG A 338 -12.01 6.50 -4.75
N ASP A 339 -12.60 7.18 -3.79
CA ASP A 339 -13.22 8.50 -3.95
C ASP A 339 -13.29 9.19 -2.57
N PRO A 340 -13.82 10.42 -2.44
CA PRO A 340 -13.80 11.16 -1.18
C PRO A 340 -14.48 10.50 0.02
N THR A 341 -15.35 9.52 -0.20
CA THR A 341 -16.06 8.83 0.87
C THR A 341 -15.89 7.32 0.85
N HIS A 342 -15.24 6.74 -0.16
CA HIS A 342 -15.09 5.28 -0.25
C HIS A 342 -13.63 4.83 -0.29
N PHE A 343 -13.42 3.66 0.30
CA PHE A 343 -12.16 2.93 0.21
C PHE A 343 -12.42 1.45 -0.09
N LEU A 344 -11.39 0.80 -0.63
CA LEU A 344 -11.34 -0.64 -0.85
C LEU A 344 -10.63 -1.29 0.32
N ALA A 345 -11.29 -2.26 0.94
CA ALA A 345 -10.64 -3.28 1.75
C ALA A 345 -10.13 -4.38 0.81
N LEU A 346 -8.82 -4.67 0.88
CA LEU A 346 -8.15 -5.66 0.04
C LEU A 346 -7.58 -6.75 0.95
N TYR A 347 -7.82 -8.02 0.63
CA TYR A 347 -7.27 -9.14 1.39
C TYR A 347 -7.27 -10.41 0.56
N SER A 348 -6.51 -11.42 0.95
CA SER A 348 -6.67 -12.78 0.44
C SER A 348 -7.31 -13.68 1.50
N ARG A 349 -7.99 -14.74 1.07
CA ARG A 349 -8.57 -15.72 1.98
C ARG A 349 -8.33 -17.14 1.48
N GLU A 350 -7.90 -18.03 2.38
CA GLU A 350 -7.70 -19.44 2.06
C GLU A 350 -8.95 -20.06 1.44
N GLY A 351 -8.77 -20.77 0.32
CA GLY A 351 -9.86 -21.40 -0.43
C GLY A 351 -10.76 -20.44 -1.22
N VAL A 352 -10.55 -19.12 -1.13
CA VAL A 352 -11.34 -18.10 -1.87
C VAL A 352 -10.49 -17.27 -2.81
N GLY A 353 -9.26 -16.90 -2.43
CA GLY A 353 -8.33 -16.11 -3.24
C GLY A 353 -8.30 -14.62 -2.87
N ALA A 354 -7.86 -13.78 -3.81
CA ALA A 354 -7.75 -12.33 -3.63
C ALA A 354 -9.12 -11.65 -3.76
N ILE A 355 -9.43 -10.76 -2.84
CA ILE A 355 -10.73 -10.10 -2.70
C ILE A 355 -10.54 -8.59 -2.62
N SER A 356 -11.42 -7.85 -3.28
CA SER A 356 -11.67 -6.43 -3.02
C SER A 356 -13.09 -6.24 -2.51
N GLN A 357 -13.28 -5.40 -1.50
CA GLN A 357 -14.60 -5.02 -1.01
C GLN A 357 -14.71 -3.52 -0.76
N LEU A 358 -15.81 -2.92 -1.23
CA LEU A 358 -16.07 -1.48 -1.08
C LEU A 358 -16.70 -1.15 0.27
N TYR A 359 -16.14 -0.14 0.93
CA TYR A 359 -16.65 0.45 2.16
C TYR A 359 -16.79 1.97 2.01
N GLU A 360 -17.76 2.54 2.71
CA GLU A 360 -18.05 3.97 2.80
C GLU A 360 -17.70 4.50 4.19
N LEU A 361 -17.14 5.71 4.24
CA LEU A 361 -16.96 6.53 5.42
C LEU A 361 -18.14 7.49 5.55
N VAL A 362 -19.06 7.18 6.46
CA VAL A 362 -20.23 8.00 6.74
C VAL A 362 -19.93 8.93 7.91
N ASN A 363 -20.05 10.25 7.68
CA ASN A 363 -19.84 11.27 8.71
C ASN A 363 -21.14 11.65 9.43
#